data_AF-A0AAJ1WEA5-F1
#
_entry.id   AF-A0AAJ1WEA5-F1
#
_cell.length_a   1.000
_cell.length_b   1.000
_cell.length_c   1.000
_cell.angle_alpha   90.00
_cell.angle_beta   90.00
_cell.angle_gamma   90.00
#
_symmetry.space_group_name_H-M   'P 1'
#
loop_
_entity.id
_entity.type
_entity.pdbx_description
1 polymer ?
#
loop_
_entity_poly.entity_id
_entity_poly.type
_entity_poly.pdbx_seq_one_letter_code
_entity_poly.pdbx_strand_id
1 'polypeptide(L)'
;MNLKNDGNKSVNVFVTMCSVNNFTLWLIVEINLMFITAFLKPLTVLGTIVLLIGVSIIGFIILKSKIKFFNVALLEMRKNTNTIDAFIEKILQIILKYGWIVIVVWAGWKIFFPSNGTPRTDVVGFISVVGLWIALDIGFIAAEAYLFFPYLLHGYYKYKYPEEYREWEGKTQLEWYGEKYFNKHIKGTEKEER
;
A
#
# COMPACT_ATOMS: atom_id res chain seq x y z
N MET A 1 12.63 25.83 -7.74
CA MET A 1 12.66 25.07 -6.46
C MET A 1 13.95 24.27 -6.47
N ASN A 2 14.93 24.68 -5.66
CA ASN A 2 16.31 24.18 -5.71
C ASN A 2 16.38 22.84 -4.97
N LEU A 3 16.11 21.72 -5.67
CA LEU A 3 16.20 20.37 -5.12
C LEU A 3 17.68 20.01 -4.98
N LYS A 4 18.23 20.38 -3.81
CA LYS A 4 19.55 19.97 -3.35
C LYS A 4 19.59 18.43 -3.39
N ASN A 5 20.33 17.86 -4.34
CA ASN A 5 20.55 16.42 -4.32
C ASN A 5 21.39 16.07 -3.08
N ASP A 6 20.69 15.52 -2.12
CA ASP A 6 21.19 14.91 -0.91
C ASP A 6 20.91 13.41 -1.01
N GLY A 7 21.77 12.67 -1.70
CA GLY A 7 21.70 11.20 -1.76
C GLY A 7 21.61 10.51 -0.38
N ASN A 8 21.87 11.23 0.72
CA ASN A 8 21.61 10.77 2.09
C ASN A 8 20.13 10.97 2.53
N LYS A 9 19.46 12.07 2.16
CA LYS A 9 18.07 12.29 2.59
C LYS A 9 17.06 11.45 1.85
N SER A 10 17.19 11.27 0.53
CA SER A 10 16.25 10.42 -0.22
C SER A 10 16.27 8.97 0.28
N VAL A 11 17.46 8.47 0.61
CA VAL A 11 17.66 7.17 1.25
C VAL A 11 17.06 7.13 2.65
N ASN A 12 17.34 8.13 3.48
CA ASN A 12 16.75 8.19 4.83
C ASN A 12 15.22 8.26 4.77
N VAL A 13 14.65 8.97 3.80
CA VAL A 13 13.19 9.03 3.58
C VAL A 13 12.65 7.65 3.21
N PHE A 14 13.27 6.96 2.26
CA PHE A 14 12.87 5.60 1.88
C PHE A 14 12.97 4.63 3.05
N VAL A 15 14.09 4.62 3.78
CA VAL A 15 14.29 3.76 4.96
C VAL A 15 13.24 4.08 6.03
N THR A 16 12.97 5.37 6.29
CA THR A 16 11.94 5.80 7.24
C THR A 16 10.56 5.30 6.81
N MET A 17 10.21 5.41 5.51
CA MET A 17 8.95 4.91 4.98
C MET A 17 8.81 3.39 5.13
N CYS A 18 9.87 2.62 4.86
CA CYS A 18 9.90 1.18 5.12
C CYS A 18 9.71 0.87 6.61
N SER A 19 10.41 1.59 7.49
CA SER A 19 10.27 1.41 8.94
C SER A 19 8.85 1.70 9.41
N VAL A 20 8.25 2.82 8.99
CA VAL A 20 6.88 3.20 9.32
C VAL A 20 5.88 2.14 8.83
N ASN A 21 6.07 1.63 7.60
CA ASN A 21 5.21 0.57 7.07
C ASN A 21 5.30 -0.70 7.91
N ASN A 22 6.52 -1.13 8.28
CA ASN A 22 6.73 -2.29 9.14
C ASN A 22 6.09 -2.12 10.53
N PHE A 23 6.23 -0.95 11.15
CA PHE A 23 5.56 -0.66 12.41
C PHE A 23 4.04 -0.68 12.27
N THR A 24 3.51 -0.20 11.14
CA THR A 24 2.07 -0.24 10.85
C THR A 24 1.58 -1.67 10.69
N LEU A 25 2.30 -2.51 9.94
CA LEU A 25 2.00 -3.94 9.81
C LEU A 25 1.97 -4.62 11.18
N TRP A 26 2.96 -4.34 12.03
CA TRP A 26 3.03 -4.90 13.37
C TRP A 26 1.85 -4.45 14.24
N LEU A 27 1.51 -3.16 14.22
CA LEU A 27 0.36 -2.61 14.94
C LEU A 27 -0.96 -3.27 14.50
N ILE A 28 -1.15 -3.52 13.20
CA ILE A 28 -2.35 -4.20 12.69
C ILE A 28 -2.43 -5.64 13.19
N VAL A 29 -1.30 -6.35 13.28
CA VAL A 29 -1.25 -7.69 13.88
C VAL A 29 -1.63 -7.64 15.37
N GLU A 30 -1.11 -6.68 16.13
CA GLU A 30 -1.47 -6.51 17.54
C GLU A 30 -2.95 -6.21 17.75
N ILE A 31 -3.53 -5.30 16.94
CA ILE A 31 -4.96 -4.99 16.97
C ILE A 31 -5.79 -6.23 16.65
N ASN A 32 -5.38 -7.02 15.65
CA ASN A 32 -6.03 -8.29 15.32
C ASN A 32 -5.98 -9.28 16.47
N LEU A 33 -4.84 -9.43 17.14
CA LEU A 33 -4.70 -10.29 18.32
C LEU A 33 -5.60 -9.82 19.48
N MET A 34 -5.71 -8.50 19.68
CA MET A 34 -6.62 -7.92 20.66
C MET A 34 -8.08 -8.28 20.35
N PHE A 35 -8.51 -8.16 19.10
CA PHE A 35 -9.87 -8.52 18.68
C PHE A 35 -10.15 -10.02 18.79
N ILE A 36 -9.21 -10.87 18.38
CA ILE A 36 -9.30 -12.32 18.59
C ILE A 36 -9.51 -12.62 20.08
N THR A 37 -8.73 -11.99 20.96
CA THR A 37 -8.85 -12.18 22.41
C THR A 37 -10.20 -11.71 22.94
N ALA A 38 -10.68 -10.55 22.49
CA ALA A 38 -11.97 -9.98 22.89
C ALA A 38 -13.16 -10.84 22.41
N PHE A 39 -13.06 -11.42 21.22
CA PHE A 39 -14.17 -12.14 20.58
C PHE A 39 -14.07 -13.66 20.65
N LEU A 40 -13.01 -14.24 21.24
CA LEU A 40 -12.83 -15.68 21.30
C LEU A 40 -14.02 -16.42 21.94
N LYS A 41 -14.53 -15.90 23.06
CA LYS A 41 -15.69 -16.46 23.76
C LYS A 41 -16.98 -16.38 22.92
N PRO A 42 -17.42 -15.20 22.44
CA PRO A 42 -18.67 -15.12 21.68
C PRO A 42 -18.58 -15.78 20.29
N LEU A 43 -17.41 -15.80 19.66
CA LEU A 43 -17.23 -16.32 18.31
C LEU A 43 -16.90 -17.82 18.27
N THR A 44 -16.51 -18.39 19.41
CA THR A 44 -15.92 -19.74 19.56
C THR A 44 -14.58 -19.90 18.83
N VAL A 45 -13.78 -20.89 19.24
CA VAL A 45 -12.49 -21.20 18.60
C VAL A 45 -12.67 -21.52 17.12
N LEU A 46 -13.67 -22.35 16.78
CA LEU A 46 -13.95 -22.73 15.39
C LEU A 46 -14.40 -21.52 14.55
N GLY A 47 -15.32 -20.69 15.06
CA GLY A 47 -15.76 -19.50 14.35
C GLY A 47 -14.62 -18.50 14.11
N THR A 48 -13.71 -18.36 15.07
CA THR A 48 -12.51 -17.50 14.93
C THR A 48 -11.57 -18.03 13.84
N ILE A 49 -11.31 -19.33 13.80
CA ILE A 49 -10.48 -19.95 12.75
C ILE A 49 -11.10 -19.74 11.37
N VAL A 50 -12.41 -19.95 11.23
CA VAL A 50 -13.12 -19.74 9.95
C VAL A 50 -13.01 -18.29 9.48
N LEU A 51 -13.17 -17.31 10.38
CA LEU A 51 -13.00 -15.89 10.02
C LEU A 51 -11.58 -15.58 9.54
N LEU A 52 -10.56 -16.04 10.27
CA LEU A 52 -9.16 -15.78 9.91
C LEU A 52 -8.78 -16.42 8.58
N ILE A 53 -9.25 -17.64 8.31
CA ILE A 53 -9.06 -18.30 7.02
C ILE A 53 -9.76 -17.50 5.90
N GLY A 54 -10.99 -17.03 6.14
CA GLY A 54 -11.73 -16.22 5.18
C GLY A 54 -10.99 -14.94 4.80
N VAL A 55 -10.54 -14.17 5.80
CA VAL A 55 -9.74 -12.95 5.58
C VAL A 55 -8.44 -13.27 4.85
N SER A 56 -7.76 -14.35 5.23
CA SER A 56 -6.51 -14.79 4.59
C SER A 56 -6.70 -15.17 3.12
N ILE A 57 -7.80 -15.86 2.77
CA ILE A 57 -8.13 -16.21 1.38
C ILE A 57 -8.38 -14.95 0.55
N ILE A 58 -9.19 -14.01 1.08
CA ILE A 58 -9.46 -12.74 0.40
C ILE A 58 -8.16 -11.97 0.19
N GLY A 59 -7.32 -11.89 1.22
CA GLY A 59 -6.02 -11.22 1.13
C GLY A 59 -5.10 -11.87 0.10
N PHE A 60 -5.06 -13.21 0.04
CA PHE A 60 -4.31 -13.94 -0.98
C PHE A 60 -4.81 -13.63 -2.40
N ILE A 61 -6.12 -13.52 -2.62
CA ILE A 61 -6.70 -13.17 -3.92
C ILE A 61 -6.27 -11.75 -4.34
N ILE A 62 -6.33 -10.78 -3.42
CA ILE A 62 -5.90 -9.39 -3.65
C ILE A 62 -4.41 -9.36 -4.03
N LEU A 63 -3.56 -10.00 -3.23
CA LEU A 63 -2.11 -10.05 -3.49
C LEU A 63 -1.81 -10.75 -4.83
N LYS A 64 -2.44 -11.88 -5.12
CA LYS A 64 -2.27 -12.61 -6.39
C LYS A 64 -2.69 -11.77 -7.59
N SER A 65 -3.81 -11.05 -7.49
CA SER A 65 -4.25 -10.09 -8.52
C SER A 65 -3.18 -9.03 -8.78
N LYS A 66 -2.57 -8.52 -7.70
CA LYS A 66 -1.52 -7.51 -7.80
C LYS A 66 -0.21 -8.02 -8.38
N ILE A 67 0.24 -9.22 -8.00
CA ILE A 67 1.45 -9.83 -8.58
C ILE A 67 1.27 -10.06 -10.08
N LYS A 68 0.10 -10.59 -10.50
CA LYS A 68 -0.22 -10.78 -11.91
C LYS A 68 -0.20 -9.45 -12.67
N PHE A 69 -0.78 -8.41 -12.08
CA PHE A 69 -0.74 -7.06 -12.64
C PHE A 69 0.68 -6.51 -12.73
N PHE A 70 1.49 -6.68 -11.69
CA PHE A 70 2.86 -6.18 -11.65
C PHE A 70 3.75 -6.87 -12.69
N ASN A 71 3.59 -8.17 -12.90
CA ASN A 71 4.28 -8.89 -13.96
C ASN A 71 3.95 -8.34 -15.36
N VAL A 72 2.67 -8.01 -15.61
CA VAL A 72 2.25 -7.40 -16.89
C VAL A 72 2.77 -5.97 -17.00
N ALA A 73 2.65 -5.16 -15.95
CA ALA A 73 3.09 -3.77 -15.94
C ALA A 73 4.62 -3.63 -16.06
N LEU A 74 5.41 -4.49 -15.42
CA LEU A 74 6.86 -4.49 -15.56
C LEU A 74 7.33 -4.86 -16.97
N LEU A 75 6.62 -5.78 -17.64
CA LEU A 75 6.90 -6.13 -19.04
C LEU A 75 6.63 -4.94 -19.97
N GLU A 76 5.63 -4.11 -19.67
CA GLU A 76 5.35 -2.85 -20.39
C GLU A 76 6.24 -1.67 -19.97
N MET A 77 6.71 -1.61 -18.72
CA MET A 77 7.60 -0.54 -18.18
C MET A 77 8.99 -0.51 -18.84
N ARG A 78 9.33 -1.51 -19.65
CA ARG A 78 10.42 -1.42 -20.62
C ARG A 78 10.18 -0.31 -21.69
N LYS A 79 8.99 0.31 -21.74
CA LYS A 79 8.60 1.25 -22.80
C LYS A 79 8.15 2.67 -22.38
N ASN A 80 7.73 2.97 -21.13
CA ASN A 80 7.30 4.35 -20.78
C ASN A 80 7.15 4.65 -19.26
N THR A 81 7.67 5.79 -18.80
CA THR A 81 7.57 6.37 -17.44
C THR A 81 6.19 6.95 -17.10
N ASN A 82 5.34 7.23 -18.12
CA ASN A 82 3.96 7.73 -17.96
C ASN A 82 2.97 6.75 -17.27
N THR A 83 3.43 5.55 -16.90
CA THR A 83 2.57 4.44 -16.49
C THR A 83 2.20 4.45 -15.01
N ILE A 84 3.04 5.03 -14.13
CA ILE A 84 2.74 5.14 -12.69
C ILE A 84 1.66 6.18 -12.43
N ASP A 85 1.74 7.35 -13.09
CA ASP A 85 0.70 8.38 -13.00
C ASP A 85 -0.64 7.86 -13.55
N ALA A 86 -0.61 7.18 -14.70
CA ALA A 86 -1.78 6.51 -15.26
C ALA A 86 -2.34 5.40 -14.34
N PHE A 87 -1.51 4.78 -13.51
CA PHE A 87 -1.93 3.77 -12.53
C PHE A 87 -2.63 4.40 -11.32
N ILE A 88 -2.09 5.49 -10.77
CA ILE A 88 -2.74 6.27 -9.71
C ILE A 88 -4.08 6.80 -10.21
N GLU A 89 -4.12 7.29 -11.45
CA GLU A 89 -5.33 7.78 -12.09
C GLU A 89 -6.38 6.66 -12.25
N LYS A 90 -5.97 5.44 -12.64
CA LYS A 90 -6.87 4.27 -12.67
C LYS A 90 -7.40 3.87 -11.29
N ILE A 91 -6.56 3.90 -10.24
CA ILE A 91 -7.01 3.63 -8.87
C ILE A 91 -8.02 4.70 -8.43
N LEU A 92 -7.71 5.97 -8.66
CA LEU A 92 -8.63 7.07 -8.34
C LEU A 92 -9.94 6.93 -9.10
N GLN A 93 -9.91 6.53 -10.37
CA GLN A 93 -11.13 6.25 -11.15
C GLN A 93 -11.92 5.08 -10.57
N ILE A 94 -11.27 4.00 -10.12
CA ILE A 94 -11.94 2.88 -9.46
C ILE A 94 -12.57 3.34 -8.14
N ILE A 95 -11.86 4.09 -7.30
CA ILE A 95 -12.37 4.62 -6.04
C ILE A 95 -13.56 5.56 -6.28
N LEU A 96 -13.46 6.46 -7.25
CA LEU A 96 -14.55 7.35 -7.63
C LEU A 96 -15.76 6.57 -8.20
N LYS A 97 -15.50 5.56 -9.02
CA LYS A 97 -16.54 4.77 -9.69
C LYS A 97 -17.23 3.76 -8.78
N TYR A 98 -16.56 3.24 -7.75
CA TYR A 98 -17.10 2.22 -6.85
C TYR A 98 -17.30 2.71 -5.40
N GLY A 99 -16.87 3.94 -5.08
CA GLY A 99 -17.03 4.52 -3.74
C GLY A 99 -18.49 4.67 -3.30
N TRP A 100 -19.41 4.85 -4.26
CA TRP A 100 -20.85 4.90 -3.99
C TRP A 100 -21.42 3.54 -3.55
N ILE A 101 -20.79 2.41 -3.90
CA ILE A 101 -21.25 1.07 -3.46
C ILE A 101 -21.19 0.97 -1.94
N VAL A 102 -20.16 1.54 -1.32
CA VAL A 102 -20.04 1.57 0.15
C VAL A 102 -21.20 2.33 0.77
N ILE A 103 -21.61 3.45 0.17
CA ILE A 103 -22.75 4.26 0.62
C ILE A 103 -24.06 3.50 0.46
N VAL A 104 -24.25 2.79 -0.66
CA VAL A 104 -25.47 2.00 -0.91
C VAL A 104 -25.57 0.81 0.05
N VAL A 105 -24.47 0.11 0.30
CA VAL A 105 -24.42 -0.99 1.29
C VAL A 105 -24.72 -0.45 2.70
N TRP A 106 -24.15 0.70 3.08
CA TRP A 106 -24.41 1.34 4.37
C TRP A 106 -25.87 1.82 4.50
N ALA A 107 -26.43 2.43 3.45
CA ALA A 107 -27.81 2.88 3.43
C ALA A 107 -28.79 1.69 3.51
N GLY A 108 -28.54 0.62 2.75
CA GLY A 108 -29.29 -0.62 2.82
C GLY A 108 -29.26 -1.24 4.22
N TRP A 109 -28.09 -1.29 4.84
CA TRP A 109 -27.92 -1.75 6.22
C TRP A 109 -28.80 -0.96 7.20
N LYS A 110 -28.85 0.37 7.06
CA LYS A 110 -29.66 1.25 7.92
C LYS A 110 -31.17 1.02 7.76
N ILE A 111 -31.62 0.60 6.57
CA ILE A 111 -33.03 0.29 6.30
C ILE A 111 -33.46 -1.01 7.01
N PHE A 112 -32.65 -2.06 6.91
CA PHE A 112 -32.95 -3.33 7.59
C PHE A 112 -32.73 -3.26 9.10
N PHE A 113 -31.84 -2.37 9.56
CA PHE A 113 -31.48 -2.22 10.97
C PHE A 113 -31.47 -0.75 11.43
N PRO A 114 -32.66 -0.13 11.64
CA PRO A 114 -32.75 1.28 12.05
C PRO A 114 -32.17 1.50 13.46
N SER A 115 -31.08 2.27 13.54
CA SER A 115 -30.43 2.64 14.80
C SER A 115 -31.15 3.82 15.47
N ASN A 116 -31.47 3.69 16.75
CA ASN A 116 -32.13 4.73 17.55
C ASN A 116 -31.11 5.69 18.22
N GLY A 117 -29.86 5.69 17.78
CA GLY A 117 -28.79 6.52 18.36
C GLY A 117 -28.14 5.95 19.62
N THR A 118 -28.59 4.80 20.12
CA THR A 118 -27.95 4.07 21.23
C THR A 118 -27.00 2.98 20.70
N PRO A 119 -25.84 2.75 21.34
CA PRO A 119 -24.98 1.61 21.03
C PRO A 119 -25.77 0.30 21.20
N ARG A 120 -25.90 -0.48 20.12
CA ARG A 120 -26.60 -1.76 20.17
C ARG A 120 -25.71 -2.81 20.84
N THR A 121 -26.21 -3.42 21.91
CA THR A 121 -25.56 -4.52 22.63
C THR A 121 -26.15 -5.89 22.26
N ASP A 122 -27.00 -5.94 21.25
CA ASP A 122 -27.64 -7.15 20.76
C ASP A 122 -26.77 -7.89 19.71
N VAL A 123 -27.28 -9.00 19.19
CA VAL A 123 -26.61 -9.81 18.17
C VAL A 123 -26.27 -8.98 16.92
N VAL A 124 -27.11 -8.01 16.56
CA VAL A 124 -26.87 -7.13 15.41
C VAL A 124 -25.70 -6.18 15.69
N GLY A 125 -25.64 -5.62 16.90
CA GLY A 125 -24.49 -4.85 17.36
C GLY A 125 -23.19 -5.66 17.27
N PHE A 126 -23.21 -6.90 17.76
CA PHE A 126 -22.05 -7.79 17.68
C PHE A 126 -21.62 -8.08 16.24
N ILE A 127 -22.56 -8.47 15.36
CA ILE A 127 -22.29 -8.70 13.93
C ILE A 127 -21.71 -7.45 13.27
N SER A 128 -22.20 -6.26 13.62
CA SER A 128 -21.71 -5.01 13.05
C SER A 128 -20.25 -4.72 13.43
N VAL A 129 -19.86 -4.99 14.67
CA VAL A 129 -18.48 -4.76 15.13
C VAL A 129 -17.52 -5.79 14.50
N VAL A 130 -17.92 -7.06 14.46
CA VAL A 130 -17.14 -8.12 13.79
C VAL A 130 -17.02 -7.84 12.29
N GLY A 131 -18.11 -7.42 11.64
CA GLY A 131 -18.11 -7.04 10.23
C GLY A 131 -17.21 -5.84 9.94
N LEU A 132 -17.20 -4.82 10.80
CA LEU A 132 -16.29 -3.68 10.68
C LEU A 132 -14.84 -4.10 10.81
N TRP A 133 -14.51 -4.97 11.78
CA TRP A 133 -13.16 -5.50 11.95
C TRP A 133 -12.67 -6.20 10.68
N ILE A 134 -13.47 -7.13 10.14
CA ILE A 134 -13.16 -7.83 8.87
C ILE A 134 -12.98 -6.83 7.71
N ALA A 135 -13.86 -5.82 7.61
CA ALA A 135 -13.78 -4.82 6.56
C ALA A 135 -12.50 -3.97 6.67
N LEU A 136 -12.07 -3.63 7.89
CA LEU A 136 -10.81 -2.92 8.13
C LEU A 136 -9.60 -3.78 7.74
N ASP A 137 -9.60 -5.08 8.06
CA ASP A 137 -8.52 -5.98 7.64
C ASP A 137 -8.41 -6.08 6.12
N ILE A 138 -9.54 -6.28 5.43
CA ILE A 138 -9.57 -6.33 3.96
C ILE A 138 -9.11 -4.99 3.36
N GLY A 139 -9.59 -3.88 3.92
CA GLY A 139 -9.22 -2.53 3.48
C GLY A 139 -7.73 -2.28 3.65
N PHE A 140 -7.15 -2.68 4.78
CA PHE A 140 -5.72 -2.57 5.03
C PHE A 140 -4.89 -3.47 4.09
N ILE A 141 -5.29 -4.72 3.88
CA ILE A 141 -4.62 -5.62 2.93
C ILE A 141 -4.65 -5.03 1.50
N ALA A 142 -5.77 -4.42 1.10
CA ALA A 142 -5.87 -3.73 -0.18
C ALA A 142 -4.95 -2.50 -0.23
N ALA A 143 -4.92 -1.67 0.81
CA ALA A 143 -4.01 -0.52 0.89
C ALA A 143 -2.53 -0.97 0.80
N GLU A 144 -2.17 -2.03 1.52
CA GLU A 144 -0.82 -2.61 1.45
C GLU A 144 -0.48 -3.08 0.03
N ALA A 145 -1.36 -3.87 -0.59
CA ALA A 145 -1.10 -4.42 -1.92
C ALA A 145 -1.06 -3.36 -3.04
N TYR A 146 -1.91 -2.33 -2.97
CA TYR A 146 -2.10 -1.38 -4.07
C TYR A 146 -1.40 -0.04 -3.88
N LEU A 147 -1.10 0.38 -2.64
CA LEU A 147 -0.51 1.68 -2.34
C LEU A 147 0.89 1.55 -1.72
N PHE A 148 1.00 0.90 -0.57
CA PHE A 148 2.28 0.85 0.16
C PHE A 148 3.31 -0.01 -0.56
N PHE A 149 2.97 -1.26 -0.89
CA PHE A 149 3.89 -2.19 -1.52
C PHE A 149 4.46 -1.67 -2.85
N PRO A 150 3.66 -1.15 -3.82
CA PRO A 150 4.21 -0.62 -5.06
C PRO A 150 5.12 0.59 -4.85
N TYR A 151 4.76 1.49 -3.93
CA TYR A 151 5.54 2.70 -3.66
C TYR A 151 6.88 2.36 -2.98
N LEU A 152 6.87 1.46 -2.00
CA LEU A 152 8.08 0.96 -1.35
C LEU A 152 8.97 0.19 -2.34
N LEU A 153 8.38 -0.62 -3.22
CA LEU A 153 9.13 -1.34 -4.24
C LEU A 153 9.81 -0.39 -5.23
N HIS A 154 9.12 0.68 -5.62
CA HIS A 154 9.69 1.73 -6.47
C HIS A 154 10.87 2.44 -5.79
N GLY A 155 10.71 2.82 -4.52
CA GLY A 155 11.79 3.41 -3.71
C GLY A 155 12.98 2.46 -3.55
N TYR A 156 12.73 1.17 -3.35
CA TYR A 156 13.76 0.15 -3.22
C TYR A 156 14.58 0.00 -4.51
N TYR A 157 13.93 -0.02 -5.68
CA TYR A 157 14.62 -0.09 -6.96
C TYR A 157 15.52 1.13 -7.21
N LYS A 158 14.99 2.34 -6.94
CA LYS A 158 15.76 3.58 -7.04
C LYS A 158 16.95 3.61 -6.07
N TYR A 159 16.80 3.03 -4.88
CA TYR A 159 17.88 2.92 -3.90
C TYR A 159 18.96 1.92 -4.31
N LYS A 160 18.56 0.74 -4.80
CA LYS A 160 19.48 -0.36 -5.10
C LYS A 160 20.17 -0.26 -6.45
N TYR A 161 19.50 0.30 -7.45
CA TYR A 161 19.99 0.41 -8.84
C TYR A 161 19.91 1.87 -9.35
N PRO A 162 20.63 2.81 -8.73
CA PRO A 162 20.48 4.24 -9.02
C PRO A 162 20.92 4.63 -10.44
N GLU A 163 21.94 3.98 -11.00
CA GLU A 163 22.43 4.27 -12.37
C GLU A 163 21.48 3.72 -13.43
N GLU A 164 21.09 2.45 -13.35
CA GLU A 164 20.11 1.84 -14.28
C GLU A 164 18.79 2.63 -14.27
N TYR A 165 18.37 3.07 -13.09
CA TYR A 165 17.14 3.85 -12.93
C TYR A 165 17.29 5.28 -13.47
N ARG A 166 18.47 5.91 -13.33
CA ARG A 166 18.78 7.21 -13.94
C ARG A 166 18.75 7.12 -15.47
N GLU A 167 19.39 6.11 -16.04
CA GLU A 167 19.39 5.85 -17.48
C GLU A 167 17.96 5.61 -17.99
N TRP A 168 17.16 4.86 -17.25
CA TRP A 168 15.74 4.66 -17.55
C TRP A 168 14.92 5.96 -17.53
N GLU A 169 15.22 6.89 -16.62
CA GLU A 169 14.63 8.24 -16.63
C GLU A 169 15.23 9.17 -17.72
N GLY A 170 16.24 8.73 -18.47
CA GLY A 170 16.90 9.52 -19.51
C GLY A 170 17.67 10.73 -18.99
N LYS A 171 18.08 10.71 -17.71
CA LYS A 171 18.75 11.84 -17.05
C LYS A 171 20.26 11.72 -17.14
N THR A 172 20.92 12.85 -17.41
CA THR A 172 22.39 12.91 -17.36
C THR A 172 22.89 12.75 -15.93
N GLN A 173 24.14 12.31 -15.75
CA GLN A 173 24.77 12.24 -14.43
C GLN A 173 24.75 13.60 -13.71
N LEU A 174 24.91 14.70 -14.46
CA LEU A 174 24.86 16.05 -13.92
C LEU A 174 23.46 16.43 -13.41
N GLU A 175 22.40 16.13 -14.17
CA GLU A 175 21.01 16.39 -13.76
C GLU A 175 20.57 15.52 -12.59
N TRP A 176 20.97 14.24 -12.60
CA TRP A 176 20.61 13.30 -11.55
C TRP A 176 21.33 13.62 -10.25
N TYR A 177 22.67 13.76 -10.29
CA TYR A 177 23.51 13.96 -9.11
C TYR A 177 23.64 15.40 -8.65
N GLY A 178 23.38 16.35 -9.56
CA GLY A 178 23.65 17.76 -9.36
C GLY A 178 25.13 18.10 -9.56
N GLU A 179 25.39 19.33 -10.00
CA GLU A 179 26.71 19.83 -10.35
C GLU A 179 27.76 19.63 -9.26
N LYS A 180 27.40 19.92 -8.00
CA LYS A 180 28.34 19.80 -6.87
C LYS A 180 28.80 18.36 -6.63
N TYR A 181 27.90 17.38 -6.73
CA TYR A 181 28.25 15.99 -6.51
C TYR A 181 29.02 15.43 -7.70
N PHE A 182 28.55 15.72 -8.92
CA PHE A 182 29.20 15.31 -10.16
C PHE A 182 30.66 15.78 -10.21
N ASN A 183 30.91 17.08 -10.00
CA ASN A 183 32.25 17.65 -10.04
C ASN A 183 33.19 17.09 -8.95
N LYS A 184 32.64 16.62 -7.82
CA LYS A 184 33.43 16.12 -6.69
C LYS A 184 33.69 14.61 -6.77
N HIS A 185 32.76 13.84 -7.32
CA HIS A 185 32.74 12.38 -7.17
C HIS A 185 32.70 11.60 -8.49
N ILE A 186 32.42 12.26 -9.62
CA ILE A 186 32.20 11.59 -10.91
C ILE A 186 33.17 12.12 -11.97
N LYS A 187 33.28 13.44 -12.09
CA LYS A 187 34.14 14.10 -13.09
C LYS A 187 35.60 13.64 -12.97
N GLY A 188 36.19 13.22 -14.09
CA GLY A 188 37.57 12.74 -14.19
C GLY A 188 37.79 11.32 -13.65
N THR A 189 36.73 10.60 -13.28
CA THR A 189 36.81 9.21 -12.81
C THR A 189 36.34 8.24 -13.88
N GLU A 190 36.60 6.94 -13.69
CA GLU A 190 36.09 5.87 -14.57
C GLU A 190 34.56 5.80 -14.63
N LYS A 191 33.86 6.49 -13.71
CA LYS A 191 32.40 6.54 -13.65
C LYS A 191 31.80 7.63 -14.52
N GLU A 192 32.60 8.56 -15.06
CA GLU A 192 32.10 9.62 -15.94
C GLU A 192 31.66 9.02 -17.27
N GLU A 193 30.39 9.21 -17.61
CA GLU A 193 29.86 8.86 -18.93
C GLU A 193 30.47 9.78 -20.00
N ARG A 194 30.94 9.19 -21.10
CA ARG A 194 31.56 9.92 -22.22
C ARG A 194 30.54 10.47 -23.20
#